data_AF-A0A930QPT9-F1
#
_entry.id   AF-A0A930QPT9-F1
#
_cell.length_a   1.000
_cell.length_b   1.000
_cell.length_c   1.000
_cell.angle_alpha   90.00
_cell.angle_beta   90.00
_cell.angle_gamma   90.00
#
_symmetry.space_group_name_H-M   'P 1'
#
loop_
_entity.id
_entity.type
_entity.pdbx_description
1 polymer ?
#
loop_
_entity_poly.entity_id
_entity_poly.type
_entity_poly.pdbx_seq_one_letter_code
_entity_poly.pdbx_strand_id
1 'polypeptide(L)'
;MMQNDNVIDIPSLQWYPGHMRKAERLVQENLTSVDVVVELLDARIPMSSANPVLREIVGGKPRLIVLNKADLADEYVTRAWVKYYAAEGLSAVPVDAVKGKG
;
A
#
# COMPACT_ATOMS: atom_id res chain seq x y z
N MET A 1 41.12 -27.36 13.61
CA MET A 1 39.70 -27.66 13.36
C MET A 1 39.02 -26.31 13.19
N MET A 2 38.45 -26.06 12.01
CA MET A 2 38.13 -24.74 11.46
C MET A 2 37.12 -23.96 12.32
N GLN A 3 37.42 -22.70 12.65
CA GLN A 3 36.40 -21.73 13.06
C GLN A 3 35.56 -21.38 11.82
N ASN A 4 34.26 -21.64 11.88
CA ASN A 4 33.31 -21.26 10.84
C ASN A 4 32.85 -19.82 11.10
N ASP A 5 33.62 -18.85 10.63
CA ASP A 5 33.33 -17.41 10.72
C ASP A 5 32.47 -16.90 9.55
N ASN A 6 31.40 -17.62 9.20
CA ASN A 6 30.43 -17.16 8.20
C ASN A 6 29.16 -16.62 8.85
N VAL A 7 29.31 -15.63 9.73
CA VAL A 7 28.20 -14.73 10.06
C VAL A 7 28.14 -13.71 8.94
N ILE A 8 27.22 -13.90 8.00
CA ILE A 8 26.87 -12.85 7.05
C ILE A 8 26.22 -11.73 7.86
N ASP A 9 26.94 -10.63 8.06
CA ASP A 9 26.41 -9.41 8.64
C ASP A 9 25.43 -8.80 7.63
N ILE A 10 24.16 -9.19 7.73
CA ILE A 10 23.08 -8.61 6.95
C ILE A 10 22.78 -7.26 7.62
N PRO A 11 23.05 -6.11 6.96
CA PRO A 11 22.79 -4.82 7.57
C PRO A 11 21.33 -4.77 8.01
N SER A 12 21.10 -4.56 9.31
CA SER A 12 19.76 -4.44 9.86
C SER A 12 19.02 -3.39 9.04
N LEU A 13 17.93 -3.78 8.37
CA LEU A 13 17.14 -2.86 7.57
C LEU A 13 16.63 -1.73 8.49
N GLN A 14 17.26 -0.57 8.42
CA GLN A 14 16.99 0.53 9.34
C GLN A 14 15.78 1.33 8.84
N TRP A 15 14.59 0.84 9.19
CA TRP A 15 13.30 1.42 8.79
C TRP A 15 13.05 2.83 9.35
N TYR A 16 13.79 3.27 10.37
CA TYR A 16 13.62 4.58 11.01
C TYR A 16 15.03 5.09 11.36
N PRO A 17 15.50 6.24 10.83
CA PRO A 17 14.78 7.52 10.89
C PRO A 17 14.87 8.39 9.60
N GLY A 18 15.50 7.93 8.52
CA GLY A 18 15.75 8.72 7.31
C GLY A 18 14.85 8.37 6.13
N HIS A 19 14.70 7.07 5.85
CA HIS A 19 14.03 6.61 4.63
C HIS A 19 12.53 6.89 4.62
N MET A 20 11.81 6.60 5.70
CA MET A 20 10.37 6.85 5.74
C MET A 20 10.02 8.33 5.77
N ARG A 21 10.77 9.16 6.51
CA ARG A 21 10.59 10.62 6.47
C ARG A 21 10.85 11.19 5.08
N LYS A 22 11.85 10.65 4.36
CA LYS A 22 12.10 11.03 2.97
C LYS A 22 10.92 10.63 2.07
N ALA A 23 10.40 9.41 2.20
CA ALA A 23 9.25 8.94 1.42
C ALA A 23 8.00 9.78 1.69
N GLU A 24 7.67 10.02 2.96
CA GLU A 24 6.55 10.89 3.38
C GLU A 24 6.68 12.30 2.78
N ARG A 25 7.86 12.91 2.90
CA ARG A 25 8.12 14.23 2.31
C ARG A 25 7.93 14.23 0.80
N LEU A 26 8.45 13.21 0.10
CA LEU A 26 8.28 13.10 -1.35
C LEU A 26 6.81 12.94 -1.74
N VAL A 27 6.02 12.18 -0.97
CA VAL A 27 4.58 12.08 -1.20
C VAL A 27 3.93 13.46 -1.03
N GLN A 28 4.19 14.15 0.07
CA GLN A 28 3.65 15.50 0.34
C GLN A 28 3.99 16.51 -0.76
N GLU A 29 5.25 16.53 -1.23
CA GLU A 29 5.70 17.43 -2.30
C GLU A 29 5.00 17.14 -3.63
N ASN A 30 4.70 15.87 -3.93
CA ASN A 30 4.02 15.49 -5.17
C ASN A 30 2.50 15.65 -5.10
N LEU A 31 1.90 15.69 -3.90
CA LEU A 31 0.45 15.79 -3.74
C LEU A 31 -0.13 17.05 -4.40
N THR A 32 0.57 18.18 -4.38
CA THR A 32 0.09 19.43 -5.00
C THR A 32 -0.02 19.34 -6.52
N SER A 33 0.72 18.42 -7.15
CA SER A 33 0.81 18.26 -8.61
C SER A 33 -0.20 17.27 -9.20
N VAL A 34 -1.10 16.70 -8.39
CA VAL A 34 -2.06 15.68 -8.82
C VAL A 34 -3.49 16.03 -8.38
N ASP A 35 -4.50 15.61 -9.14
CA ASP A 35 -5.91 15.83 -8.77
C ASP A 35 -6.46 14.72 -7.87
N VAL A 36 -5.96 13.50 -8.03
CA VAL A 36 -6.46 12.29 -7.36
C VAL A 36 -5.29 11.43 -6.88
N VAL A 37 -5.47 10.78 -5.73
CA VAL A 37 -4.52 9.77 -5.21
C VAL A 37 -5.06 8.37 -5.46
N VAL A 38 -4.23 7.49 -6.02
CA VAL A 38 -4.52 6.07 -6.15
C VAL A 38 -3.75 5.33 -5.07
N GLU A 39 -4.46 4.77 -4.08
CA GLU A 39 -3.88 3.97 -3.02
C GLU A 39 -3.93 2.49 -3.42
N LEU A 40 -2.75 1.93 -3.71
CA LEU A 40 -2.59 0.55 -4.14
C LEU A 40 -2.41 -0.37 -2.95
N LEU A 41 -3.37 -1.27 -2.72
CA LEU A 41 -3.39 -2.25 -1.62
C LEU A 41 -3.33 -3.67 -2.16
N ASP A 42 -2.92 -4.62 -1.31
CA ASP A 42 -2.97 -6.06 -1.63
C ASP A 42 -4.36 -6.60 -1.28
N ALA A 43 -5.09 -7.14 -2.26
CA ALA A 43 -6.46 -7.61 -2.10
C ALA A 43 -6.63 -8.73 -1.06
N ARG A 44 -5.54 -9.45 -0.74
CA ARG A 44 -5.55 -10.53 0.26
C ARG A 44 -5.57 -10.00 1.69
N ILE A 45 -5.01 -8.82 1.91
CA ILE A 45 -4.90 -8.17 3.23
C ILE A 45 -5.08 -6.64 3.13
N PRO A 46 -6.22 -6.13 2.62
CA PRO A 46 -6.35 -4.72 2.25
C PRO A 46 -6.00 -3.77 3.39
N MET A 47 -6.58 -4.02 4.56
CA MET A 47 -6.32 -3.20 5.75
C MET A 47 -4.87 -3.31 6.22
N SER A 48 -4.32 -4.52 6.39
CA SER A 48 -2.93 -4.68 6.88
C SER A 48 -1.87 -4.15 5.91
N SER A 49 -2.16 -4.10 4.61
CA SER A 49 -1.26 -3.53 3.60
C SER A 49 -1.35 -2.00 3.48
N ALA A 50 -2.35 -1.37 4.11
CA ALA A 50 -2.53 0.07 4.09
C ALA A 50 -1.51 0.79 4.99
N ASN A 51 -1.07 1.97 4.56
CA ASN A 51 -0.19 2.79 5.37
C ASN A 51 -1.04 3.71 6.28
N PRO A 52 -0.94 3.59 7.61
CA PRO A 52 -1.77 4.37 8.54
C PRO A 52 -1.53 5.89 8.44
N VAL A 53 -0.33 6.32 8.06
CA VAL A 53 0.04 7.74 7.94
C VAL A 53 -0.45 8.35 6.62
N LEU A 54 -0.69 7.53 5.59
CA LEU A 54 -1.08 8.03 4.26
C LEU A 54 -2.39 8.82 4.30
N ARG A 55 -3.34 8.43 5.16
CA ARG A 55 -4.62 9.16 5.32
C ARG A 55 -4.41 10.59 5.82
N GLU A 56 -3.45 10.79 6.72
CA GLU A 56 -3.12 12.12 7.24
C GLU A 56 -2.40 12.97 6.17
N ILE A 57 -1.49 12.35 5.42
CA ILE A 57 -0.72 13.01 4.36
C ILE A 57 -1.62 13.45 3.19
N VAL A 58 -2.53 12.58 2.73
CA VAL A 58 -3.40 12.84 1.57
C VAL A 58 -4.48 13.89 1.88
N GLY A 59 -4.86 14.04 3.14
CA GLY A 59 -5.84 15.04 3.58
C GLY A 59 -7.19 14.89 2.87
N GLY A 60 -7.71 15.99 2.32
CA GLY A 60 -9.01 16.03 1.64
C GLY A 60 -8.99 15.69 0.15
N LYS A 61 -7.84 15.27 -0.40
CA LYS A 61 -7.74 14.99 -1.85
C LYS A 61 -8.54 13.73 -2.21
N PRO A 62 -9.29 13.71 -3.32
CA PRO A 62 -10.01 12.52 -3.75
C PRO A 62 -9.08 11.31 -3.85
N ARG A 63 -9.56 10.16 -3.34
CA ARG A 63 -8.77 8.93 -3.24
C ARG A 63 -9.52 7.74 -3.78
N LEU A 64 -8.85 6.98 -4.64
CA LEU A 64 -9.31 5.69 -5.18
C LEU A 64 -8.47 4.57 -4.57
N ILE A 65 -9.13 3.58 -3.98
CA ILE A 65 -8.48 2.36 -3.50
C ILE A 65 -8.40 1.35 -4.66
N VAL A 66 -7.21 0.80 -4.89
CA VAL A 66 -7.01 -0.27 -5.87
C VAL A 66 -6.59 -1.53 -5.12
N LEU A 67 -7.44 -2.56 -5.13
CA LEU A 67 -7.19 -3.86 -4.49
C LEU A 67 -6.51 -4.77 -5.51
N ASN A 68 -5.18 -4.70 -5.59
CA ASN A 68 -4.38 -5.45 -6.55
C ASN A 68 -4.16 -6.91 -6.13
N LYS A 69 -3.83 -7.77 -7.09
CA LYS A 69 -3.73 -9.23 -6.93
C LYS A 69 -5.07 -9.86 -6.53
N ALA A 70 -6.16 -9.32 -7.04
CA ALA A 70 -7.50 -9.84 -6.77
C ALA A 70 -7.66 -11.29 -7.24
N ASP A 71 -6.88 -11.74 -8.22
CA ASP A 71 -6.82 -13.13 -8.68
C ASP A 71 -6.29 -14.12 -7.62
N LEU A 72 -5.55 -13.61 -6.62
CA LEU A 72 -5.00 -14.40 -5.51
C LEU A 72 -5.83 -14.28 -4.22
N ALA A 73 -6.87 -13.45 -4.22
CA ALA A 73 -7.73 -13.21 -3.06
C ALA A 73 -9.07 -13.94 -3.22
N ASP A 74 -9.75 -14.19 -2.09
CA ASP A 74 -11.12 -14.70 -2.13
C ASP A 74 -12.07 -13.63 -2.68
N GLU A 75 -12.78 -13.96 -3.76
CA GLU A 75 -13.63 -13.02 -4.49
C GLU A 75 -14.78 -12.46 -3.63
N TYR A 76 -15.37 -13.28 -2.75
CA TYR A 76 -16.44 -12.83 -1.85
C TYR A 76 -15.91 -11.88 -0.79
N VAL A 77 -14.74 -12.16 -0.22
CA VAL A 77 -14.06 -11.28 0.73
C VAL A 77 -13.63 -9.98 0.06
N THR A 78 -13.07 -10.03 -1.16
CA THR A 78 -12.70 -8.82 -1.91
C THR A 78 -13.93 -7.95 -2.20
N ARG A 79 -15.08 -8.53 -2.57
CA ARG A 79 -16.33 -7.77 -2.70
C ARG A 79 -16.81 -7.16 -1.38
N ALA A 80 -16.61 -7.83 -0.25
CA ALA A 80 -16.92 -7.29 1.06
C ALA A 80 -16.03 -6.06 1.37
N TRP A 81 -14.75 -6.11 1.02
CA TRP A 81 -13.84 -4.95 1.14
C TRP A 81 -14.27 -3.78 0.25
N VAL A 82 -14.69 -4.04 -0.99
CA VAL A 82 -15.22 -2.98 -1.87
C VAL A 82 -16.42 -2.30 -1.23
N LYS A 83 -17.35 -3.07 -0.67
CA LYS A 83 -18.52 -2.53 0.06
C LYS A 83 -18.11 -1.76 1.32
N TYR A 84 -17.12 -2.25 2.05
CA TYR A 84 -16.58 -1.57 3.23
C TYR A 84 -16.02 -0.19 2.87
N TYR A 85 -15.16 -0.10 1.85
CA TYR A 85 -14.62 1.20 1.42
C TYR A 85 -15.70 2.13 0.88
N ALA A 86 -16.70 1.59 0.15
CA ALA A 86 -17.84 2.39 -0.30
C ALA A 86 -18.65 2.98 0.87
N ALA A 87 -18.84 2.22 1.96
CA ALA A 87 -19.48 2.71 3.17
C ALA A 87 -18.66 3.80 3.89
N GLU A 88 -17.33 3.75 3.77
CA GLU A 88 -16.41 4.79 4.24
C GLU A 88 -16.31 6.00 3.28
N GLY A 89 -17.13 6.04 2.21
CA GLY A 89 -17.14 7.12 1.22
C GLY A 89 -15.98 7.06 0.22
N LEU A 90 -15.30 5.92 0.09
CA LEU A 90 -14.18 5.70 -0.81
C LEU A 90 -14.58 4.76 -1.95
N SER A 91 -14.11 5.05 -3.16
CA SER A 91 -14.23 4.10 -4.27
C SER A 91 -13.13 3.05 -4.17
N ALA A 92 -13.46 1.79 -4.41
CA ALA A 92 -12.50 0.68 -4.41
C ALA A 92 -12.71 -0.21 -5.63
N VAL A 93 -11.63 -0.56 -6.33
CA VAL A 93 -11.66 -1.43 -7.51
C VAL A 93 -10.68 -2.60 -7.37
N PRO A 94 -11.13 -3.85 -7.53
CA PRO A 94 -10.25 -5.00 -7.55
C PRO A 94 -9.58 -5.16 -8.91
N VAL A 95 -8.26 -5.38 -8.92
CA VAL A 95 -7.47 -5.51 -10.15
C VAL A 95 -6.47 -6.66 -10.07
N ASP A 96 -6.11 -7.18 -11.23
CA ASP A 96 -4.91 -8.00 -11.47
C ASP A 96 -4.02 -7.21 -12.42
N ALA A 97 -3.09 -6.44 -11.86
CA ALA A 97 -2.20 -5.60 -12.64
C ALA A 97 -1.20 -6.41 -13.51
N VAL A 98 -0.93 -7.67 -13.16
CA VAL A 98 0.00 -8.53 -13.94
C VAL A 98 -0.68 -9.01 -15.21
N LYS A 99 -1.95 -9.40 -15.13
CA LYS A 99 -2.74 -9.85 -16.29
C LYS A 99 -3.54 -8.73 -16.95
N GLY A 100 -3.46 -7.50 -16.44
CA GLY A 100 -4.15 -6.33 -16.98
C GLY A 100 -5.69 -6.41 -16.87
N LYS A 101 -6.21 -7.02 -15.80
CA LYS A 101 -7.65 -7.15 -15.56
C LYS A 101 -8.10 -6.21 -14.45
N GLY A 102 -9.25 -5.57 -14.61
CA GLY A 102 -9.81 -4.61 -13.65
C GLY A 102 -10.87 -3.74 -14.27
#